data_AF-A0A9E0BRD0-F1
#
_entry.id   AF-A0A9E0BRD0-F1
#
_cell.length_a   1.000
_cell.length_b   1.000
_cell.length_c   1.000
_cell.angle_alpha   90.00
_cell.angle_beta   90.00
_cell.angle_gamma   90.00
#
_symmetry.space_group_name_H-M   'P 1'
#
loop_
_entity.id
_entity.type
_entity.pdbx_description
1 polymer ?
#
loop_
_entity_poly.entity_id
_entity_poly.type
_entity_poly.pdbx_seq_one_letter_code
_entity_poly.pdbx_strand_id
1 'polypeptide(L)' 'MAKPLSPQARRNRNLGAICAVGFLGMVGAAYASVPLYKAFCQLTGFDGVVRKAEAAPDTVLDRKLLIRFDTNVRELPWTF' A
#
# COMPACT_ATOMS: atom_id res chain seq x y z
N MET A 1 29.62 -8.80 -36.99
CA MET A 1 28.57 -9.58 -37.69
C MET A 1 27.80 -10.39 -36.66
N ALA A 2 26.56 -10.01 -36.32
CA ALA A 2 25.71 -10.82 -35.46
C ALA A 2 25.11 -11.98 -36.28
N LYS A 3 25.34 -13.22 -35.85
CA LYS A 3 24.78 -14.41 -36.50
C LYS A 3 23.25 -14.42 -36.31
N PRO A 4 22.44 -14.62 -37.36
CA PRO A 4 20.99 -14.69 -37.20
C PRO A 4 20.62 -15.86 -36.30
N LEU A 5 19.71 -15.60 -35.34
CA LEU A 5 19.20 -16.62 -34.43
C LEU A 5 18.48 -17.72 -35.21
N SER A 6 18.74 -18.99 -34.87
CA SER A 6 17.99 -20.11 -35.43
C SER A 6 16.50 -20.01 -35.05
N PRO A 7 15.58 -20.61 -35.84
CA PRO A 7 14.14 -20.56 -35.54
C PRO A 7 13.79 -21.03 -34.12
N GLN A 8 14.49 -22.04 -33.62
CA GLN A 8 14.36 -22.55 -32.25
C GLN A 8 14.87 -21.56 -31.21
N ALA A 9 16.02 -20.91 -31.45
CA ALA A 9 16.55 -19.88 -30.55
C ALA A 9 15.61 -18.66 -30.46
N ARG A 10 14.96 -18.29 -31.58
CA ARG A 10 13.94 -17.23 -31.60
C ARG A 10 12.70 -17.60 -30.78
N ARG A 11 12.24 -18.85 -30.89
CA ARG A 11 11.10 -19.37 -30.10
C ARG A 11 11.40 -19.39 -28.60
N ASN A 12 12.58 -19.86 -28.20
CA ASN A 12 13.00 -19.88 -26.81
C ASN A 12 13.17 -18.47 -26.24
N ARG A 13 13.69 -17.52 -27.04
CA ARG A 13 13.78 -16.11 -26.65
C ARG A 13 12.40 -15.51 -26.40
N ASN A 14 11.44 -15.79 -27.28
CA ASN A 14 10.07 -15.31 -27.11
C ASN A 14 9.41 -15.90 -25.86
N LEU A 15 9.60 -17.20 -25.61
CA LEU A 15 9.11 -17.84 -24.39
C LEU A 15 9.72 -17.19 -23.14
N GLY A 16 11.04 -16.99 -23.12
CA GLY A 16 11.73 -16.33 -22.02
C GLY A 16 11.23 -14.90 -21.78
N ALA A 17 10.97 -14.15 -22.85
CA ALA A 17 10.39 -12.81 -22.75
C ALA A 17 8.99 -12.83 -22.14
N ILE A 18 8.13 -13.77 -22.55
CA ILE A 18 6.77 -13.92 -21.99
C ILE A 18 6.84 -14.28 -20.50
N CYS A 19 7.69 -15.23 -20.11
CA CYS A 19 7.86 -15.60 -18.71
C CYS A 19 8.39 -14.42 -17.88
N ALA A 20 9.35 -13.65 -18.40
CA ALA A 20 9.89 -12.48 -17.72
C ALA A 20 8.82 -11.40 -17.53
N VAL A 21 8.01 -11.11 -18.57
CA VAL A 21 6.89 -10.16 -18.47
C VAL A 21 5.85 -10.64 -17.46
N GLY A 22 5.49 -11.92 -17.48
CA GLY A 22 4.55 -12.50 -16.52
C GLY A 22 5.05 -12.35 -15.08
N PHE A 23 6.31 -12.69 -14.83
CA PHE A 23 6.94 -12.55 -13.51
C PHE A 23 6.95 -11.09 -13.03
N LEU A 24 7.44 -10.17 -13.86
CA LEU A 24 7.46 -8.74 -13.53
C LEU A 24 6.06 -8.18 -13.32
N GLY A 25 5.08 -8.63 -14.09
CA GLY A 25 3.68 -8.27 -13.93
C GLY A 25 3.10 -8.73 -12.60
N MET A 26 3.36 -9.98 -12.19
CA MET A 26 2.91 -10.51 -10.90
C MET A 26 3.54 -9.77 -9.72
N VAL A 27 4.85 -9.53 -9.77
CA VAL A 27 5.56 -8.77 -8.74
C VAL A 27 5.05 -7.33 -8.69
N GLY A 28 4.91 -6.68 -9.84
CA GLY A 28 4.37 -5.33 -9.95
C GLY A 28 2.97 -5.22 -9.37
N ALA A 29 2.08 -6.17 -9.68
CA ALA A 29 0.72 -6.21 -9.13
C ALA A 29 0.72 -6.37 -7.61
N ALA A 30 1.58 -7.22 -7.05
CA ALA A 30 1.68 -7.40 -5.60
C ALA A 30 2.06 -6.09 -4.88
N TYR A 31 3.08 -5.37 -5.37
CA TYR A 31 3.50 -4.10 -4.78
C TYR A 31 2.50 -2.96 -5.05
N ALA A 32 1.83 -2.96 -6.21
CA ALA A 32 0.81 -1.96 -6.55
C ALA A 32 -0.50 -2.13 -5.77
N SER A 33 -0.77 -3.33 -5.24
CA SER A 33 -2.01 -3.61 -4.49
C SER A 33 -2.11 -2.82 -3.19
N VAL A 34 -0.98 -2.60 -2.50
CA VAL A 34 -0.92 -1.84 -1.24
C VAL A 34 -1.37 -0.37 -1.40
N PRO A 35 -0.78 0.45 -2.30
CA PRO A 35 -1.24 1.82 -2.49
C PRO A 35 -2.65 1.90 -3.06
N LEU A 36 -3.05 0.95 -3.93
CA LEU A 36 -4.42 0.90 -4.45
C LEU A 36 -5.43 0.69 -3.31
N TYR A 37 -5.15 -0.22 -2.39
CA TYR A 37 -5.99 -0.46 -1.22
C TYR A 37 -6.04 0.77 -0.29
N LYS A 38 -4.90 1.42 -0.06
CA LYS A 38 -4.87 2.68 0.72
C LYS A 38 -5.73 3.78 0.08
N ALA A 39 -5.61 3.98 -1.23
CA ALA A 39 -6.42 4.97 -1.94
C ALA A 39 -7.92 4.64 -1.87
N PHE A 40 -8.27 3.36 -2.02
CA PHE A 40 -9.65 2.89 -1.85
C PHE A 40 -10.17 3.19 -0.44
N CYS A 41 -9.42 2.84 0.61
CA CYS A 41 -9.79 3.14 2.00
C CYS A 41 -9.96 4.64 2.23
N GLN A 42 -9.08 5.48 1.68
CA GLN A 42 -9.15 6.94 1.83
C GLN A 42 -10.38 7.55 1.16
N LEU A 43 -10.70 7.11 -0.07
CA LEU A 43 -11.83 7.59 -0.85
C LEU A 43 -13.17 7.15 -0.26
N THR A 44 -13.26 5.89 0.17
CA THR A 44 -14.52 5.30 0.65
C THR A 44 -14.73 5.46 2.15
N GLY A 45 -13.67 5.71 2.92
CA GLY A 45 -13.70 5.67 4.38
C GLY A 45 -13.71 4.25 4.96
N PHE A 46 -13.45 3.23 4.14
CA PHE A 46 -13.31 1.84 4.60
C PHE A 46 -12.12 1.72 5.58
N ASP A 47 -12.32 1.03 6.70
CA ASP A 47 -11.36 0.87 7.82
C ASP A 47 -11.05 2.15 8.63
N GLY A 48 -11.91 3.18 8.53
CA GLY A 48 -11.86 4.31 9.46
C GLY A 48 -10.61 5.18 9.30
N VAL A 49 -10.22 5.50 8.06
CA VAL A 49 -9.08 6.37 7.78
C VAL A 49 -9.13 7.63 8.65
N VAL A 50 -8.14 7.78 9.52
CA VAL A 50 -8.04 8.92 10.45
C VAL A 50 -7.91 10.19 9.63
N ARG A 51 -8.92 11.07 9.73
CA ARG A 51 -8.90 12.40 9.11
C ARG A 51 -8.40 13.42 10.12
N LYS A 52 -7.41 14.21 9.72
CA LYS A 52 -6.99 15.37 10.50
C LYS A 52 -7.91 16.53 10.16
N ALA A 53 -8.48 17.19 11.17
CA ALA A 53 -9.21 18.42 10.97
C ALA A 53 -8.22 19.56 10.66
N GLU A 54 -8.48 20.31 9.59
CA GLU A 54 -7.66 21.49 9.21
C GLU A 54 -8.07 22.74 9.99
N ALA A 55 -9.34 22.80 10.43
CA ALA A 55 -9.89 23.89 11.22
C ALA A 55 -10.50 23.36 12.52
N ALA A 56 -10.62 24.24 13.51
CA ALA A 56 -11.35 23.93 14.73
C ALA A 56 -12.85 23.73 14.40
N PRO A 57 -13.54 22.78 15.05
CA PRO A 57 -14.97 22.60 14.87
C PRO A 57 -15.75 23.80 15.42
N ASP A 58 -16.73 24.29 14.67
CA ASP A 58 -17.59 25.42 15.09
C ASP A 58 -18.59 25.04 16.20
N THR A 59 -18.86 23.73 16.36
CA THR A 59 -19.85 23.20 17.29
C THR A 59 -19.21 22.19 18.23
N VAL A 60 -19.40 22.38 19.53
CA VAL A 60 -19.05 21.40 20.56
C VAL A 60 -20.25 20.47 20.79
N LEU A 61 -20.07 19.17 20.59
CA LEU A 61 -21.09 18.17 20.85
C LEU A 61 -21.13 17.84 22.35
N ASP A 62 -22.33 17.75 22.93
CA ASP A 62 -22.52 17.26 24.31
C ASP A 62 -22.46 15.72 24.36
N ARG A 63 -21.29 15.17 24.03
CA ARG A 63 -21.03 13.72 24.03
C ARG A 63 -19.77 13.42 24.83
N LYS A 64 -19.92 12.64 25.90
CA LYS A 64 -18.79 12.12 26.68
C LYS A 64 -18.15 10.94 25.95
N LEU A 65 -16.83 11.00 25.75
CA LEU A 65 -16.02 9.94 25.17
C LEU A 65 -15.22 9.26 26.27
N LEU A 66 -15.28 7.93 26.34
CA LEU A 66 -14.42 7.16 27.24
C LEU A 66 -13.08 6.90 26.53
N ILE A 67 -12.01 7.55 26.99
CA ILE A 67 -10.67 7.40 26.43
C ILE A 67 -9.86 6.52 27.37
N ARG A 68 -9.36 5.39 26.87
CA ARG A 68 -8.42 4.53 27.60
C ARG A 68 -7.01 4.82 27.13
N PHE A 69 -6.16 5.27 28.03
CA PHE A 69 -4.73 5.39 27.78
C PHE A 69 -4.07 4.02 28.03
N ASP A 70 -3.28 3.56 27.07
CA ASP A 70 -2.58 2.27 27.10
C ASP A 70 -1.07 2.54 27.01
N THR A 71 -0.29 1.90 27.89
CA THR A 71 1.16 2.13 28.03
C THR A 71 1.98 0.91 27.62
N ASN A 72 1.61 0.24 26.54
CA ASN A 72 2.33 -0.95 26.03
C ASN A 72 3.64 -0.61 25.27
N VAL A 73 4.39 0.39 25.75
CA VAL A 73 5.71 0.76 25.23
C VAL A 73 6.71 0.86 26.39
N ARG A 74 7.95 0.40 26.16
CA ARG A 74 8.95 0.23 27.23
C ARG A 74 9.59 1.53 27.71
N GLU A 75 9.51 2.61 26.95
CA GLU A 75 10.26 3.85 27.20
C GLU A 75 9.33 5.08 27.15
N LEU A 76 8.30 5.12 27.99
CA LEU A 76 7.45 6.31 28.12
C LEU A 76 8.22 7.43 28.87
N PRO A 77 8.47 8.60 28.25
CA PRO A 77 9.23 9.69 28.86
C PRO A 77 8.33 10.57 29.76
N TRP A 78 7.58 9.95 30.68
CA TRP A 78 6.72 10.69 31.62
C TRP A 78 7.42 10.90 32.96
N THR A 79 7.44 12.14 33.41
CA THR A 79 7.84 12.56 34.76
C THR A 79 6.60 13.06 35.49
N PHE A 80 6.31 12.51 36.67
CA PHE A 80 5.22 12.93 37.55
C PHE A 80 5.74 13.86 38.65
#